data_AF-A0A8J4JJ38-F1
#
_entry.id   AF-A0A8J4JJ38-F1
#
_cell.length_a   1.000
_cell.length_b   1.000
_cell.length_c   1.000
_cell.angle_alpha   90.00
_cell.angle_beta   90.00
_cell.angle_gamma   90.00
#
_symmetry.space_group_name_H-M   'P 1'
#
loop_
_entity.id
_entity.type
_entity.pdbx_description
1 polymer ?
#
loop_
_entity_poly.entity_id
_entity_poly.type
_entity_poly.pdbx_seq_one_letter_code
_entity_poly.pdbx_strand_id
1 'polypeptide(L)'
;EIKPQSHYNHGYSESLGRKSHIDDYSTWDIVKATQYGIYERCRELVEAGYDVRQPDKENVTLLHWAAINNRIDLVKYYISKGAIVDQLGGDLNSTPLHWATRQGHLSMVVQLMKYGADPSLIDGEGCSCIHLAAQFGHTSIVAYLIAKGQDVDMMDQNGMTPLMWAAYRTHSVDPTRLLLTFNVSVNLGDKYHKNTALHWAVLAGNTTVISLLLEAGANVDAQNIKGESPLDLAKQRKNVWMINHLQEARQAKGYDSPSFLRKLKADKEFRQKVMLGTPFLVIWLVGFIADLDIDSWLIKGLMYGGVWAMVQFLSKSFFDHSMHSALPLGIYLATKFWMYITWFFWFWNDILFFFFFIHLPFLANSVALFYNFGKSWKSDPGIIKATEEQKKKTIVELAETGSLDLSIFCSTCLIRKPVRSKHCGVCNRCIAKFDHHCPWVGNCVGAGNHRYFMGYLFFLLFMICWMIYGCISYWGFHCETSYAKDGFWTYITQIATCSPWMFWMFLNSVFHFMWVAVLLMCQMYQISCLGITTNERMNARRYKHFKVTTTSIESPFNHGCIRNIIDFFEFRCCGLFRPVIVDWTRQYTIEYDQTSGSGYQLV
;
A
#
# COMPACT_ATOMS: atom_id res chain seq x y z
N GLU A 1 -3.53 -22.31 24.07
CA GLU A 1 -2.15 -21.97 23.69
C GLU A 1 -1.53 -23.14 22.96
N ILE A 2 -1.27 -23.01 21.65
CA ILE A 2 -0.55 -24.01 20.87
C ILE A 2 0.68 -23.29 20.32
N LYS A 3 1.87 -23.69 20.80
CA LYS A 3 3.16 -23.19 20.34
C LYS A 3 3.62 -23.95 19.07
N PRO A 4 4.41 -23.29 18.20
CA PRO A 4 4.75 -23.80 16.87
C PRO A 4 5.95 -24.76 16.92
N GLN A 5 5.91 -25.83 16.12
CA GLN A 5 7.03 -26.77 15.97
C GLN A 5 8.14 -26.14 15.11
N SER A 6 9.33 -26.06 15.69
CA SER A 6 10.58 -25.69 15.04
C SER A 6 11.34 -26.95 14.63
N HIS A 7 11.85 -26.97 13.40
CA HIS A 7 12.79 -27.95 12.88
C HIS A 7 14.13 -27.89 13.62
N TYR A 8 14.56 -28.98 14.23
CA TYR A 8 15.98 -29.26 14.47
C TYR A 8 16.27 -30.76 14.29
N ASN A 9 17.15 -31.04 13.33
CA ASN A 9 17.83 -32.31 13.13
C ASN A 9 18.84 -32.53 14.26
N HIS A 10 18.78 -33.67 14.94
CA HIS A 10 19.95 -34.29 15.54
C HIS A 10 19.89 -35.79 15.31
N GLY A 11 20.89 -36.30 14.57
CA GLY A 11 21.13 -37.73 14.46
C GLY A 11 21.84 -38.23 15.71
N TYR A 12 21.30 -39.30 16.28
CA TYR A 12 22.03 -40.29 17.05
C TYR A 12 21.41 -41.65 16.73
N SER A 13 22.23 -42.56 16.21
CA SER A 13 21.85 -43.95 15.97
C SER A 13 21.76 -44.69 17.30
N GLU A 14 20.59 -45.22 17.63
CA GLU A 14 20.47 -46.33 18.57
C GLU A 14 19.48 -47.34 18.00
N SER A 15 20.02 -48.53 17.74
CA SER A 15 19.33 -49.70 17.22
C SER A 15 18.63 -50.45 18.34
N LEU A 16 17.32 -50.31 18.47
CA LEU A 16 16.46 -51.23 19.23
C LEU A 16 15.17 -51.48 18.44
N GLY A 17 14.92 -52.76 18.15
CA GLY A 17 13.85 -53.22 17.27
C GLY A 17 12.46 -52.76 17.67
N ARG A 18 11.87 -51.88 16.86
CA ARG A 18 10.42 -51.78 16.67
C ARG A 18 10.13 -52.22 15.24
N LYS A 19 9.44 -53.34 15.06
CA LYS A 19 8.71 -53.58 13.81
C LYS A 19 7.72 -52.42 13.68
N SER A 20 8.04 -51.42 12.86
CA SER A 20 7.05 -50.44 12.44
C SER A 20 6.03 -51.21 11.62
N HIS A 21 4.87 -51.49 12.20
CA HIS A 21 3.72 -51.92 11.42
C HIS A 21 3.44 -50.75 10.46
N ILE A 22 3.83 -50.89 9.20
CA ILE A 22 3.46 -49.94 8.15
C ILE A 22 1.97 -50.18 7.96
N ASP A 23 1.14 -49.27 8.47
CA ASP A 23 -0.30 -49.27 8.23
C ASP A 23 -0.50 -49.00 6.74
N ASP A 24 -0.89 -50.03 6.00
CA ASP A 24 -1.14 -49.99 4.55
C ASP A 24 -2.55 -49.47 4.22
N TYR A 25 -3.28 -49.00 5.23
CA TYR A 25 -4.63 -48.45 5.14
C TYR A 25 -5.70 -49.46 4.70
N SER A 26 -5.35 -50.72 4.46
CA SER A 26 -6.25 -51.79 3.99
C SER A 26 -7.41 -52.10 4.95
N THR A 27 -7.24 -51.76 6.24
CA THR A 27 -8.24 -51.99 7.29
C THR A 27 -9.07 -50.75 7.62
N TRP A 28 -8.75 -49.61 7.01
CA TRP A 28 -9.47 -48.36 7.30
C TRP A 28 -10.87 -48.41 6.70
N ASP A 29 -11.83 -47.89 7.45
CA ASP A 29 -13.18 -47.63 6.95
C ASP A 29 -13.17 -46.50 5.92
N ILE A 30 -14.25 -46.42 5.14
CA ILE A 30 -14.32 -45.47 4.02
C ILE A 30 -14.33 -44.01 4.48
N VAL A 31 -14.88 -43.69 5.66
CA VAL A 31 -14.90 -42.32 6.18
C VAL A 31 -13.49 -41.89 6.56
N LYS A 32 -12.77 -42.72 7.32
CA LYS A 32 -11.38 -42.47 7.69
C LYS A 32 -10.48 -42.40 6.46
N ALA A 33 -10.62 -43.32 5.50
CA ALA A 33 -9.90 -43.27 4.23
C ALA A 33 -10.18 -41.96 3.47
N THR A 34 -11.44 -41.50 3.48
CA THR A 34 -11.84 -40.23 2.84
C THR A 34 -11.21 -39.02 3.52
N GLN A 35 -11.30 -38.92 4.85
CA GLN A 35 -10.74 -37.81 5.62
C GLN A 35 -9.24 -37.64 5.35
N TYR A 36 -8.50 -38.75 5.29
CA TYR A 36 -7.05 -38.76 5.03
C TYR A 36 -6.68 -38.72 3.54
N GLY A 37 -7.65 -38.88 2.63
CA GLY A 37 -7.42 -38.79 1.19
C GLY A 37 -6.76 -40.03 0.59
N ILE A 38 -6.99 -41.21 1.17
CA ILE A 38 -6.45 -42.48 0.66
C ILE A 38 -7.30 -42.95 -0.53
N TYR A 39 -7.01 -42.38 -1.70
CA TYR A 39 -7.84 -42.53 -2.90
C TYR A 39 -8.11 -43.99 -3.28
N GLU A 40 -7.08 -44.82 -3.37
CA GLU A 40 -7.21 -46.22 -3.77
C GLU A 40 -8.08 -47.02 -2.80
N ARG A 41 -7.95 -46.77 -1.49
CA ARG A 41 -8.79 -47.44 -0.48
C ARG A 41 -10.25 -47.05 -0.60
N CYS A 42 -10.52 -45.76 -0.79
CA CYS A 42 -11.87 -45.27 -1.03
C CYS A 42 -12.48 -45.86 -2.32
N ARG A 43 -11.67 -45.98 -3.37
CA ARG A 43 -12.08 -46.57 -4.65
C ARG A 43 -12.44 -48.05 -4.48
N GLU A 44 -11.56 -48.82 -3.85
CA GLU A 44 -11.76 -50.25 -3.55
C GLU A 44 -13.10 -50.47 -2.82
N LEU A 45 -13.36 -49.70 -1.75
CA LEU A 45 -14.58 -49.85 -0.95
C LEU A 45 -15.86 -49.49 -1.72
N VAL A 46 -15.82 -48.48 -2.61
CA VAL A 46 -16.96 -48.14 -3.47
C VAL A 46 -17.17 -49.21 -4.55
N GLU A 47 -16.11 -49.73 -5.15
CA GLU A 47 -16.19 -50.83 -6.13
C GLU A 47 -16.66 -52.14 -5.49
N ALA A 48 -16.36 -52.36 -4.21
CA ALA A 48 -16.89 -53.46 -3.40
C ALA A 48 -18.37 -53.29 -3.01
N GLY A 49 -19.01 -52.18 -3.37
CA GLY A 49 -20.45 -51.96 -3.23
C GLY A 49 -20.87 -50.91 -2.20
N TYR A 50 -19.95 -50.14 -1.61
CA TYR A 50 -20.33 -49.03 -0.73
C TYR A 50 -21.02 -47.91 -1.53
N ASP A 51 -22.26 -47.57 -1.17
CA ASP A 51 -23.01 -46.48 -1.80
C ASP A 51 -22.48 -45.12 -1.33
N VAL A 52 -21.97 -44.31 -2.27
CA VAL A 52 -21.44 -42.96 -1.98
C VAL A 52 -22.49 -41.98 -1.46
N ARG A 53 -23.79 -42.31 -1.58
CA ARG A 53 -24.91 -41.54 -1.02
C ARG A 53 -25.23 -41.91 0.41
N GLN A 54 -24.75 -43.06 0.89
CA GLN A 54 -25.04 -43.51 2.24
C GLN A 54 -24.37 -42.58 3.26
N PRO A 55 -25.14 -41.91 4.13
CA PRO A 55 -24.57 -41.12 5.20
C PRO A 55 -24.05 -42.01 6.34
N ASP A 56 -23.14 -41.47 7.14
CA ASP A 56 -22.73 -42.07 8.41
C ASP A 56 -23.76 -41.84 9.53
N LYS A 57 -23.39 -42.15 10.77
CA LYS A 57 -24.29 -42.09 11.94
C LYS A 57 -24.71 -40.66 12.29
N GLU A 58 -23.90 -39.69 11.92
CA GLU A 58 -24.11 -38.26 12.11
C GLU A 58 -24.83 -37.62 10.91
N ASN A 59 -25.39 -38.44 10.01
CA ASN A 59 -26.02 -37.98 8.77
C ASN A 59 -25.05 -37.22 7.84
N VAL A 60 -23.75 -37.55 7.85
CA VAL A 60 -22.71 -36.92 7.03
C VAL A 60 -22.35 -37.84 5.87
N THR A 61 -22.35 -37.32 4.64
CA THR A 61 -21.97 -38.12 3.46
C THR A 61 -20.46 -38.10 3.21
N LEU A 62 -19.95 -39.05 2.42
CA LEU A 62 -18.54 -39.06 2.00
C LEU A 62 -18.11 -37.75 1.31
N LEU A 63 -19.05 -37.11 0.60
CA LEU A 63 -18.78 -35.85 -0.09
C LEU A 63 -18.49 -34.70 0.89
N HIS A 64 -19.14 -34.67 2.06
CA HIS A 64 -18.84 -33.71 3.13
C HIS A 64 -17.42 -33.92 3.69
N TRP A 65 -17.07 -35.17 4.01
CA TRP A 65 -15.74 -35.52 4.53
C TRP A 65 -14.63 -35.22 3.52
N ALA A 66 -14.87 -35.47 2.24
CA ALA A 66 -13.94 -35.13 1.17
C ALA A 66 -13.79 -33.60 1.01
N ALA A 67 -14.91 -32.86 1.08
CA ALA A 67 -14.93 -31.41 0.91
C ALA A 67 -14.20 -30.68 2.05
N ILE A 68 -14.51 -30.98 3.31
CA ILE A 68 -13.88 -30.34 4.47
C ILE A 68 -12.38 -30.65 4.60
N ASN A 69 -11.91 -31.74 3.99
CA ASN A 69 -10.49 -32.12 3.98
C ASN A 69 -9.78 -31.79 2.64
N ASN A 70 -10.41 -30.99 1.77
CA ASN A 70 -9.86 -30.57 0.48
C ASN A 70 -9.40 -31.71 -0.44
N ARG A 71 -10.11 -32.85 -0.43
CA ARG A 71 -9.77 -34.04 -1.24
C ARG A 71 -10.37 -33.94 -2.64
N ILE A 72 -9.74 -33.12 -3.49
CA ILE A 72 -10.25 -32.79 -4.83
C ILE A 72 -10.56 -34.04 -5.67
N ASP A 73 -9.64 -35.01 -5.71
CA ASP A 73 -9.82 -36.20 -6.56
C ASP A 73 -10.92 -37.15 -6.03
N LEU A 74 -11.08 -37.23 -4.70
CA LEU A 74 -12.19 -37.97 -4.09
C LEU A 74 -13.54 -37.30 -4.36
N VAL A 75 -13.63 -35.97 -4.31
CA VAL A 75 -14.85 -35.24 -4.67
C VAL A 75 -15.25 -35.52 -6.12
N LYS A 76 -14.30 -35.45 -7.06
CA LYS A 76 -14.53 -35.80 -8.47
C LYS A 76 -15.00 -37.25 -8.61
N TYR A 77 -14.34 -38.18 -7.92
CA TYR A 77 -14.68 -39.60 -7.96
C TYR A 77 -16.08 -39.86 -7.40
N TYR A 78 -16.42 -39.36 -6.21
CA TYR A 78 -17.73 -39.58 -5.59
C TYR A 78 -18.86 -38.97 -6.40
N ILE A 79 -18.68 -37.77 -6.97
CA ILE A 79 -19.67 -37.18 -7.88
C ILE A 79 -19.85 -38.05 -9.14
N SER A 80 -18.76 -38.60 -9.71
CA SER A 80 -18.85 -39.54 -10.84
C SER A 80 -19.59 -40.84 -10.50
N LYS A 81 -19.64 -41.22 -9.22
CA LYS A 81 -20.39 -42.36 -8.68
C LYS A 81 -21.80 -42.00 -8.23
N GLY A 82 -22.25 -40.77 -8.50
CA GLY A 82 -23.61 -40.32 -8.26
C GLY A 82 -23.85 -39.65 -6.91
N ALA A 83 -22.80 -39.24 -6.17
CA ALA A 83 -22.98 -38.42 -4.97
C ALA A 83 -23.74 -37.13 -5.29
N ILE A 84 -24.68 -36.76 -4.41
CA ILE A 84 -25.50 -35.55 -4.58
C ILE A 84 -24.70 -34.36 -4.05
N VAL A 85 -24.42 -33.38 -4.93
CA VAL A 85 -23.51 -32.27 -4.68
C VAL A 85 -23.95 -31.40 -3.50
N ASP A 86 -25.24 -31.05 -3.45
CA ASP A 86 -25.84 -30.22 -2.41
C ASP A 86 -26.66 -31.04 -1.40
N GLN A 87 -26.28 -32.30 -1.16
CA GLN A 87 -26.92 -33.09 -0.11
C GLN A 87 -26.71 -32.41 1.24
N LEU A 88 -27.80 -32.17 1.97
CA LEU A 88 -27.71 -31.67 3.34
C LEU A 88 -27.34 -32.81 4.29
N GLY A 89 -26.44 -32.52 5.23
CA GLY A 89 -25.97 -33.48 6.23
C GLY A 89 -25.36 -32.83 7.48
N GLY A 90 -25.06 -33.67 8.47
CA GLY A 90 -24.54 -33.26 9.77
C GLY A 90 -25.55 -32.52 10.66
N ASP A 91 -25.14 -32.24 11.90
CA ASP A 91 -25.97 -31.56 12.90
C ASP A 91 -26.44 -30.15 12.49
N LEU A 92 -25.65 -29.49 11.63
CA LEU A 92 -25.95 -28.15 11.11
C LEU A 92 -26.64 -28.19 9.74
N ASN A 93 -27.19 -29.33 9.30
CA ASN A 93 -27.93 -29.49 8.05
C ASN A 93 -27.29 -28.71 6.88
N SER A 94 -26.00 -28.94 6.67
CA SER A 94 -25.13 -28.15 5.78
C SER A 94 -24.84 -28.92 4.51
N THR A 95 -24.44 -28.25 3.42
CA THR A 95 -23.94 -28.90 2.22
C THR A 95 -22.42 -29.16 2.32
N PRO A 96 -21.84 -30.01 1.46
CA PRO A 96 -20.38 -30.12 1.32
C PRO A 96 -19.71 -28.78 1.00
N LEU A 97 -20.38 -27.89 0.24
CA LEU A 97 -19.88 -26.56 -0.07
C LEU A 97 -19.80 -25.66 1.17
N HIS A 98 -20.78 -25.73 2.07
CA HIS A 98 -20.71 -25.05 3.37
C HIS A 98 -19.49 -25.51 4.17
N TRP A 99 -19.23 -26.82 4.23
CA TRP A 99 -18.10 -27.38 4.97
C TRP A 99 -16.74 -26.93 4.39
N ALA A 100 -16.59 -26.97 3.06
CA ALA A 100 -15.41 -26.45 2.38
C ALA A 100 -15.21 -24.94 2.63
N THR A 101 -16.31 -24.18 2.67
CA THR A 101 -16.29 -22.74 2.93
C THR A 101 -15.89 -22.42 4.37
N ARG A 102 -16.45 -23.10 5.37
CA ARG A 102 -16.06 -22.94 6.79
C ARG A 102 -14.57 -23.20 7.00
N GLN A 103 -14.01 -24.17 6.29
CA GLN A 103 -12.60 -24.55 6.41
C GLN A 103 -11.64 -23.69 5.56
N GLY A 104 -12.15 -22.80 4.71
CA GLY A 104 -11.30 -21.91 3.91
C GLY A 104 -10.68 -22.57 2.68
N HIS A 105 -11.23 -23.68 2.19
CA HIS A 105 -10.70 -24.41 1.05
C HIS A 105 -11.19 -23.85 -0.29
N LEU A 106 -10.57 -22.75 -0.74
CA LEU A 106 -10.93 -22.10 -2.02
C LEU A 106 -10.93 -23.08 -3.21
N SER A 107 -9.92 -23.94 -3.31
CA SER A 107 -9.84 -24.96 -4.38
C SER A 107 -11.05 -25.90 -4.38
N MET A 108 -11.54 -26.27 -3.20
CA MET A 108 -12.72 -27.12 -3.06
C MET A 108 -14.02 -26.36 -3.37
N VAL A 109 -14.14 -25.11 -2.91
CA VAL A 109 -15.27 -24.22 -3.25
C VAL A 109 -15.40 -24.09 -4.76
N VAL A 110 -14.29 -23.80 -5.45
CA VAL A 110 -14.23 -23.77 -6.91
C VAL A 110 -14.70 -25.09 -7.52
N GLN A 111 -14.15 -26.22 -7.04
CA GLN A 111 -14.44 -27.53 -7.62
C GLN A 111 -15.91 -27.93 -7.46
N LEU A 112 -16.51 -27.70 -6.28
CA LEU A 112 -17.91 -28.01 -6.01
C LEU A 112 -18.85 -27.12 -6.83
N MET A 113 -18.57 -25.81 -6.94
CA MET A 113 -19.36 -24.91 -7.79
C MET A 113 -19.27 -25.27 -9.27
N LYS A 114 -18.13 -25.81 -9.74
CA LYS A 114 -18.02 -26.37 -11.10
C LYS A 114 -18.94 -27.58 -11.33
N TYR A 115 -19.26 -28.32 -10.27
CA TYR A 115 -20.25 -29.40 -10.30
C TYR A 115 -21.68 -28.94 -9.99
N GLY A 116 -21.93 -27.62 -9.96
CA GLY A 116 -23.27 -27.06 -9.80
C GLY A 116 -23.71 -26.84 -8.35
N ALA A 117 -22.79 -26.93 -7.37
CA ALA A 117 -23.10 -26.59 -5.98
C ALA A 117 -23.59 -25.15 -5.86
N ASP A 118 -24.73 -24.93 -5.21
CA ASP A 118 -25.34 -23.61 -5.02
C ASP A 118 -24.82 -22.94 -3.72
N PRO A 119 -24.02 -21.86 -3.81
CA PRO A 119 -23.50 -21.15 -2.63
C PRO A 119 -24.56 -20.35 -1.85
N SER A 120 -25.76 -20.17 -2.42
CA SER A 120 -26.85 -19.40 -1.81
C SER A 120 -27.74 -20.24 -0.87
N LEU A 121 -27.57 -21.56 -0.88
CA LEU A 121 -28.23 -22.45 0.07
C LEU A 121 -27.89 -22.04 1.52
N ILE A 122 -28.77 -22.42 2.43
CA ILE A 122 -28.75 -21.96 3.81
C ILE A 122 -28.53 -23.18 4.70
N ASP A 123 -27.55 -23.10 5.62
CA ASP A 123 -27.32 -24.12 6.62
C ASP A 123 -28.24 -23.97 7.85
N GLY A 124 -28.09 -24.89 8.81
CA GLY A 124 -28.85 -24.90 10.06
C GLY A 124 -28.57 -23.71 10.99
N GLU A 125 -27.47 -22.96 10.79
CA GLU A 125 -27.22 -21.68 11.48
C GLU A 125 -27.85 -20.49 10.74
N GLY A 126 -28.57 -20.75 9.65
CA GLY A 126 -29.20 -19.73 8.84
C GLY A 126 -28.26 -19.03 7.87
N CYS A 127 -27.02 -19.51 7.70
CA CYS A 127 -25.98 -18.88 6.91
C CYS A 127 -25.83 -19.52 5.51
N SER A 128 -25.58 -18.68 4.51
CA SER A 128 -25.07 -19.13 3.20
C SER A 128 -23.54 -18.99 3.10
N CYS A 129 -22.93 -19.46 2.01
CA CYS A 129 -21.48 -19.51 1.88
C CYS A 129 -20.79 -18.15 2.04
N ILE A 130 -21.39 -17.04 1.55
CA ILE A 130 -20.78 -15.71 1.69
C ILE A 130 -20.71 -15.24 3.15
N HIS A 131 -21.70 -15.60 3.97
CA HIS A 131 -21.73 -15.32 5.41
C HIS A 131 -20.69 -16.16 6.14
N LEU A 132 -20.61 -17.46 5.83
CA LEU A 132 -19.60 -18.37 6.37
C LEU A 132 -18.18 -17.87 6.06
N ALA A 133 -17.91 -17.52 4.81
CA ALA A 133 -16.61 -17.00 4.39
C ALA A 133 -16.25 -15.69 5.12
N ALA A 134 -17.23 -14.79 5.31
CA ALA A 134 -17.01 -13.54 6.01
C ALA A 134 -16.76 -13.73 7.52
N GLN A 135 -17.55 -14.56 8.20
CA GLN A 135 -17.40 -14.77 9.65
C GLN A 135 -16.09 -15.48 10.03
N PHE A 136 -15.57 -16.34 9.16
CA PHE A 136 -14.31 -17.06 9.38
C PHE A 136 -13.09 -16.39 8.75
N GLY A 137 -13.27 -15.23 8.10
CA GLY A 137 -12.16 -14.43 7.57
C GLY A 137 -11.56 -14.94 6.25
N HIS A 138 -12.26 -15.81 5.53
CA HIS A 138 -11.81 -16.43 4.27
C HIS A 138 -11.95 -15.46 3.09
N THR A 139 -11.12 -14.42 3.10
CA THR A 139 -11.17 -13.28 2.17
C THR A 139 -11.13 -13.70 0.70
N SER A 140 -10.34 -14.73 0.35
CA SER A 140 -10.24 -15.22 -1.03
C SER A 140 -11.53 -15.91 -1.50
N ILE A 141 -12.25 -16.59 -0.58
CA ILE A 141 -13.56 -17.19 -0.87
C ILE A 141 -14.62 -16.08 -0.99
N VAL A 142 -14.62 -15.08 -0.11
CA VAL A 142 -15.51 -13.90 -0.23
C VAL A 142 -15.35 -13.25 -1.61
N ALA A 143 -14.10 -13.00 -2.03
CA ALA A 143 -13.81 -12.42 -3.35
C ALA A 143 -14.37 -13.29 -4.48
N TYR A 144 -14.12 -14.61 -4.43
CA TYR A 144 -14.58 -15.54 -5.46
C TYR A 144 -16.11 -15.61 -5.54
N LEU A 145 -16.81 -15.71 -4.41
CA LEU A 145 -18.27 -15.78 -4.37
C LEU A 145 -18.93 -14.52 -4.95
N ILE A 146 -18.43 -13.33 -4.60
CA ILE A 146 -18.91 -12.06 -5.18
C ILE A 146 -18.63 -12.01 -6.68
N ALA A 147 -17.45 -12.48 -7.11
CA ALA A 147 -17.10 -12.53 -8.53
C ALA A 147 -17.96 -13.53 -9.32
N LYS A 148 -18.47 -14.59 -8.66
CA LYS A 148 -19.45 -15.55 -9.20
C LYS A 148 -20.91 -15.09 -9.09
N GLY A 149 -21.15 -13.86 -8.60
CA GLY A 149 -22.47 -13.22 -8.63
C GLY A 149 -23.27 -13.30 -7.34
N GLN A 150 -22.68 -13.75 -6.22
CA GLN A 150 -23.34 -13.59 -4.91
C GLN A 150 -23.51 -12.11 -4.58
N ASP A 151 -24.68 -11.76 -4.06
CA ASP A 151 -24.97 -10.42 -3.57
C ASP A 151 -24.12 -10.12 -2.33
N VAL A 152 -23.41 -8.98 -2.36
CA VAL A 152 -22.50 -8.55 -1.31
C VAL A 152 -23.25 -8.07 -0.06
N ASP A 153 -24.50 -7.64 -0.22
CA ASP A 153 -25.40 -7.19 0.85
C ASP A 153 -26.48 -8.26 1.20
N MET A 154 -26.31 -9.50 0.72
CA MET A 154 -27.21 -10.62 1.06
C MET A 154 -27.37 -10.70 2.58
N MET A 155 -28.61 -10.85 3.05
CA MET A 155 -28.89 -11.14 4.46
C MET A 155 -29.08 -12.64 4.65
N ASP A 156 -28.50 -13.17 5.72
CA ASP A 156 -28.76 -14.52 6.20
C ASP A 156 -30.12 -14.59 6.94
N GLN A 157 -30.49 -15.77 7.45
CA GLN A 157 -31.73 -15.91 8.24
C GLN A 157 -31.68 -15.18 9.59
N ASN A 158 -30.47 -14.84 10.07
CA ASN A 158 -30.26 -13.99 11.23
C ASN A 158 -30.34 -12.50 10.88
N GLY A 159 -30.65 -12.15 9.63
CA GLY A 159 -30.74 -10.77 9.16
C GLY A 159 -29.40 -10.06 9.07
N MET A 160 -28.29 -10.79 9.10
CA MET A 160 -26.92 -10.29 9.11
C MET A 160 -26.35 -10.32 7.69
N THR A 161 -25.67 -9.24 7.29
CA THR A 161 -24.91 -9.22 6.05
C THR A 161 -23.48 -9.73 6.23
N PRO A 162 -22.75 -10.08 5.14
CA PRO A 162 -21.32 -10.39 5.21
C PRO A 162 -20.50 -9.33 5.93
N LEU A 163 -20.81 -8.04 5.72
CA LEU A 163 -20.10 -6.94 6.39
C LEU A 163 -20.33 -6.94 7.91
N MET A 164 -21.55 -7.25 8.37
CA MET A 164 -21.86 -7.36 9.80
C MET A 164 -21.15 -8.55 10.44
N TRP A 165 -21.14 -9.71 9.77
CA TRP A 165 -20.41 -10.89 10.22
C TRP A 165 -18.91 -10.62 10.34
N ALA A 166 -18.31 -9.99 9.33
CA ALA A 166 -16.89 -9.59 9.37
C ALA A 166 -16.62 -8.61 10.53
N ALA A 167 -17.48 -7.60 10.72
CA ALA A 167 -17.33 -6.64 11.81
C ALA A 167 -17.41 -7.30 13.20
N TYR A 168 -18.29 -8.29 13.36
CA TYR A 168 -18.49 -8.98 14.63
C TYR A 168 -17.41 -10.03 14.94
N ARG A 169 -16.94 -10.78 13.92
CA ARG A 169 -16.14 -12.00 14.12
C ARG A 169 -14.68 -11.89 13.67
N THR A 170 -14.35 -10.98 12.75
CA THR A 170 -13.00 -10.88 12.19
C THR A 170 -12.28 -9.61 12.65
N HIS A 171 -11.38 -9.73 13.61
CA HIS A 171 -10.57 -8.62 14.16
C HIS A 171 -9.35 -8.29 13.28
N SER A 172 -9.54 -8.26 11.96
CA SER A 172 -8.52 -8.03 10.93
C SER A 172 -9.01 -7.04 9.87
N VAL A 173 -8.10 -6.54 9.04
CA VAL A 173 -8.43 -5.57 7.97
C VAL A 173 -9.32 -6.20 6.89
N ASP A 174 -8.97 -7.40 6.45
CA ASP A 174 -9.78 -8.21 5.54
C ASP A 174 -10.53 -9.28 6.36
N PRO A 175 -11.77 -9.66 5.96
CA PRO A 175 -12.45 -9.35 4.70
C PRO A 175 -13.22 -8.02 4.67
N THR A 176 -13.30 -7.26 5.77
CA THR A 176 -14.04 -5.98 5.82
C THR A 176 -13.62 -5.02 4.72
N ARG A 177 -12.32 -4.76 4.55
CA ARG A 177 -11.82 -3.87 3.50
C ARG A 177 -12.17 -4.36 2.08
N LEU A 178 -12.11 -5.67 1.84
CA LEU A 178 -12.54 -6.25 0.57
C LEU A 178 -14.03 -5.99 0.30
N LEU A 179 -14.89 -6.22 1.29
CA LEU A 179 -16.33 -5.96 1.18
C LEU A 179 -16.61 -4.47 0.90
N LEU A 180 -15.94 -3.56 1.61
CA LEU A 180 -16.00 -2.13 1.36
C LEU A 180 -15.54 -1.76 -0.07
N THR A 181 -14.55 -2.48 -0.61
CA THR A 181 -14.08 -2.30 -2.00
C THR A 181 -15.16 -2.68 -3.03
N PHE A 182 -16.05 -3.61 -2.69
CA PHE A 182 -17.22 -3.99 -3.50
C PHE A 182 -18.44 -3.09 -3.26
N ASN A 183 -18.27 -1.94 -2.59
CA ASN A 183 -19.30 -0.91 -2.43
C ASN A 183 -20.58 -1.39 -1.73
N VAL A 184 -20.43 -2.20 -0.69
CA VAL A 184 -21.49 -2.62 0.24
C VAL A 184 -22.24 -1.44 0.88
N SER A 185 -23.47 -1.73 1.30
CA SER A 185 -24.31 -0.80 2.07
C SER A 185 -23.84 -0.71 3.53
N VAL A 186 -22.83 0.14 3.79
CA VAL A 186 -22.18 0.30 5.12
C VAL A 186 -23.15 0.57 6.28
N ASN A 187 -24.25 1.27 6.01
CA ASN A 187 -25.22 1.73 7.01
C ASN A 187 -26.46 0.86 7.14
N LEU A 188 -26.51 -0.29 6.44
CA LEU A 188 -27.59 -1.23 6.58
C LEU A 188 -27.59 -1.77 8.03
N GLY A 189 -28.77 -1.85 8.65
CA GLY A 189 -28.97 -2.45 9.97
C GLY A 189 -29.50 -3.86 9.83
N ASP A 190 -29.11 -4.76 10.74
CA ASP A 190 -29.61 -6.15 10.73
C ASP A 190 -31.13 -6.19 10.89
N LYS A 191 -31.75 -7.29 10.45
CA LYS A 191 -33.22 -7.42 10.43
C LYS A 191 -33.86 -7.25 11.81
N TYR A 192 -33.24 -7.79 12.86
CA TYR A 192 -33.88 -7.97 14.17
C TYR A 192 -33.53 -6.86 15.16
N HIS A 193 -32.27 -6.43 15.19
CA HIS A 193 -31.78 -5.44 16.15
C HIS A 193 -31.58 -4.07 15.52
N LYS A 194 -31.57 -3.96 14.18
CA LYS A 194 -31.17 -2.75 13.45
C LYS A 194 -29.74 -2.28 13.77
N ASN A 195 -28.90 -3.17 14.31
CA ASN A 195 -27.48 -2.93 14.48
C ASN A 195 -26.81 -2.90 13.09
N THR A 196 -26.17 -1.77 12.78
CA THR A 196 -25.30 -1.66 11.60
C THR A 196 -23.99 -2.40 11.83
N ALA A 197 -23.18 -2.58 10.77
CA ALA A 197 -21.83 -3.14 10.92
C ALA A 197 -20.98 -2.39 11.96
N LEU A 198 -21.18 -1.08 12.11
CA LEU A 198 -20.48 -0.28 13.12
C LEU A 198 -20.93 -0.61 14.55
N HIS A 199 -22.23 -0.88 14.77
CA HIS A 199 -22.71 -1.37 16.06
C HIS A 199 -22.04 -2.71 16.40
N TRP A 200 -22.03 -3.66 15.47
CA TRP A 200 -21.41 -4.97 15.67
C TRP A 200 -19.90 -4.89 15.93
N ALA A 201 -19.18 -4.01 15.25
CA ALA A 201 -17.77 -3.76 15.50
C ALA A 201 -17.53 -3.22 16.92
N VAL A 202 -18.35 -2.26 17.38
CA VAL A 202 -18.26 -1.72 18.75
C VAL A 202 -18.61 -2.78 19.80
N LEU A 203 -19.65 -3.59 19.57
CA LEU A 203 -20.03 -4.69 20.45
C LEU A 203 -18.91 -5.74 20.56
N ALA A 204 -18.20 -6.02 19.47
CA ALA A 204 -17.05 -6.92 19.44
C ALA A 204 -15.73 -6.30 19.94
N GLY A 205 -15.70 -4.98 20.21
CA GLY A 205 -14.46 -4.26 20.51
C GLY A 205 -13.45 -4.26 19.35
N ASN A 206 -13.94 -4.38 18.12
CA ASN A 206 -13.13 -4.55 16.91
C ASN A 206 -12.63 -3.19 16.38
N THR A 207 -11.60 -2.65 17.04
CA THR A 207 -11.02 -1.33 16.74
C THR A 207 -10.50 -1.22 15.30
N THR A 208 -9.91 -2.30 14.76
CA THR A 208 -9.43 -2.38 13.38
C THR A 208 -10.56 -2.10 12.38
N VAL A 209 -11.71 -2.75 12.56
CA VAL A 209 -12.86 -2.60 11.65
C VAL A 209 -13.58 -1.27 11.87
N ILE A 210 -13.63 -0.74 13.10
CA ILE A 210 -14.22 0.58 13.38
C ILE A 210 -13.59 1.66 12.49
N SER A 211 -12.26 1.75 12.43
CA SER A 211 -11.60 2.76 11.59
C SER A 211 -11.96 2.61 10.11
N LEU A 212 -11.96 1.39 9.58
CA LEU A 212 -12.34 1.12 8.17
C LEU A 212 -13.79 1.52 7.85
N LEU A 213 -14.73 1.20 8.75
CA LEU A 213 -16.14 1.55 8.57
C LEU A 213 -16.35 3.07 8.60
N LEU A 214 -15.66 3.78 9.50
CA LEU A 214 -15.72 5.24 9.59
C LEU A 214 -15.17 5.92 8.33
N GLU A 215 -14.04 5.44 7.82
CA GLU A 215 -13.46 5.89 6.55
C GLU A 215 -14.41 5.64 5.37
N ALA A 216 -15.13 4.53 5.38
CA ALA A 216 -16.17 4.20 4.39
C ALA A 216 -17.52 4.91 4.64
N GLY A 217 -17.58 5.84 5.59
CA GLY A 217 -18.75 6.67 5.79
C GLY A 217 -19.85 6.05 6.65
N ALA A 218 -19.52 5.13 7.57
CA ALA A 218 -20.48 4.63 8.56
C ALA A 218 -21.11 5.76 9.40
N ASN A 219 -22.39 5.61 9.71
CA ASN A 219 -23.18 6.54 10.51
C ASN A 219 -23.03 6.20 12.00
N VAL A 220 -22.38 7.10 12.73
CA VAL A 220 -22.12 7.00 14.18
C VAL A 220 -23.33 7.31 15.05
N ASP A 221 -24.37 7.91 14.47
CA ASP A 221 -25.61 8.31 15.15
C ASP A 221 -26.80 7.43 14.73
N ALA A 222 -26.58 6.43 13.85
CA ALA A 222 -27.62 5.47 13.51
C ALA A 222 -28.06 4.74 14.78
N GLN A 223 -29.37 4.70 15.04
CA GLN A 223 -29.92 4.06 16.22
C GLN A 223 -30.39 2.65 15.88
N ASN A 224 -30.04 1.70 16.76
CA ASN A 224 -30.60 0.36 16.73
C ASN A 224 -32.05 0.35 17.29
N ILE A 225 -32.66 -0.83 17.38
CA ILE A 225 -34.06 -0.98 17.86
C ILE A 225 -34.26 -0.52 19.31
N LYS A 226 -33.19 -0.46 20.12
CA LYS A 226 -33.20 0.02 21.50
C LYS A 226 -32.95 1.53 21.61
N GLY A 227 -32.81 2.22 20.48
CA GLY A 227 -32.45 3.64 20.43
C GLY A 227 -30.97 3.92 20.73
N GLU A 228 -30.13 2.89 20.76
CA GLU A 228 -28.70 3.04 21.06
C GLU A 228 -27.91 3.28 19.77
N SER A 229 -27.06 4.29 19.76
CA SER A 229 -26.07 4.49 18.69
C SER A 229 -24.78 3.70 18.93
N PRO A 230 -23.90 3.50 17.93
CA PRO A 230 -22.57 2.94 18.15
C PRO A 230 -21.77 3.74 19.19
N LEU A 231 -21.95 5.06 19.23
CA LEU A 231 -21.30 5.90 20.24
C LEU A 231 -21.85 5.64 21.65
N ASP A 232 -23.16 5.39 21.79
CA ASP A 232 -23.75 5.05 23.09
C ASP A 232 -23.27 3.68 23.57
N LEU A 233 -23.20 2.69 22.68
CA LEU A 233 -22.61 1.38 22.98
C LEU A 233 -21.14 1.49 23.40
N ALA A 234 -20.35 2.35 22.76
CA ALA A 234 -18.96 2.60 23.13
C ALA A 234 -18.83 3.23 24.54
N LYS A 235 -19.73 4.17 24.88
CA LYS A 235 -19.81 4.77 26.22
C LYS A 235 -20.19 3.76 27.29
N GLN A 236 -21.18 2.90 27.01
CA GLN A 236 -21.59 1.82 27.94
C GLN A 236 -20.43 0.88 28.24
N ARG A 237 -19.62 0.54 27.23
CA ARG A 237 -18.40 -0.28 27.38
C ARG A 237 -17.23 0.46 28.04
N LYS A 238 -17.33 1.77 28.26
CA LYS A 238 -16.28 2.63 28.84
C LYS A 238 -14.93 2.54 28.10
N ASN A 239 -14.95 2.30 26.80
CA ASN A 239 -13.73 2.27 26.00
C ASN A 239 -13.39 3.66 25.46
N VAL A 240 -12.44 4.33 26.12
CA VAL A 240 -12.02 5.71 25.82
C VAL A 240 -11.60 5.88 24.37
N TRP A 241 -10.87 4.91 23.81
CA TRP A 241 -10.42 4.98 22.41
C TRP A 241 -11.61 4.98 21.46
N MET A 242 -12.56 4.04 21.62
CA MET A 242 -13.74 3.97 20.74
C MET A 242 -14.60 5.24 20.84
N ILE A 243 -14.80 5.75 22.06
CA ILE A 243 -15.57 6.98 22.29
C ILE A 243 -14.93 8.16 21.55
N ASN A 244 -13.63 8.38 21.74
CA ASN A 244 -12.91 9.48 21.11
C ASN A 244 -12.96 9.35 19.59
N HIS A 245 -12.68 8.16 19.05
CA HIS A 245 -12.61 7.95 17.61
C HIS A 245 -13.97 8.09 16.91
N LEU A 246 -15.05 7.59 17.53
CA LEU A 246 -16.42 7.79 17.03
C LEU A 246 -16.86 9.26 17.12
N GLN A 247 -16.49 9.98 18.18
CA GLN A 247 -16.77 11.41 18.31
C GLN A 247 -16.00 12.25 17.29
N GLU A 248 -14.73 11.94 17.03
CA GLU A 248 -13.94 12.59 15.99
C GLU A 248 -14.57 12.39 14.61
N ALA A 249 -15.00 11.16 14.29
CA ALA A 249 -15.67 10.88 13.03
C ALA A 249 -17.05 11.55 12.92
N ARG A 250 -17.80 11.66 14.02
CA ARG A 250 -19.06 12.43 14.09
C ARG A 250 -18.84 13.91 13.75
N GLN A 251 -17.84 14.51 14.38
CA GLN A 251 -17.48 15.92 14.18
C GLN A 251 -17.03 16.20 12.74
N ALA A 252 -16.24 15.29 12.17
CA ALA A 252 -15.77 15.41 10.79
C ALA A 252 -16.93 15.46 9.77
N LYS A 253 -18.08 14.87 10.08
CA LYS A 253 -19.28 14.89 9.24
C LYS A 253 -20.23 16.08 9.49
N GLY A 254 -19.91 16.97 10.43
CA GLY A 254 -20.64 18.22 10.64
C GLY A 254 -21.98 18.10 11.37
N TYR A 255 -22.21 17.01 12.11
CA TYR A 255 -23.45 16.83 12.90
C TYR A 255 -23.52 17.69 14.16
N ASP A 256 -22.38 18.15 14.66
CA ASP A 256 -22.32 19.18 15.70
C ASP A 256 -22.30 20.58 15.05
N SER A 257 -22.60 21.63 15.80
CA SER A 257 -22.38 23.03 15.39
C SER A 257 -20.98 23.49 15.87
N PRO A 258 -19.88 23.16 15.18
CA PRO A 258 -18.56 23.59 15.59
C PRO A 258 -18.44 25.11 15.49
N SER A 259 -17.70 25.69 16.44
CA SER A 259 -17.26 27.08 16.34
C SER A 259 -16.48 27.31 15.04
N PHE A 260 -16.45 28.55 14.55
CA PHE A 260 -15.79 28.91 13.30
C PHE A 260 -14.33 28.39 13.20
N LEU A 261 -13.55 28.54 14.28
CA LEU A 261 -12.18 28.03 14.36
C LEU A 261 -12.11 26.49 14.26
N ARG A 262 -13.11 25.78 14.80
CA ARG A 262 -13.16 24.33 14.76
C ARG A 262 -13.58 23.82 13.38
N LYS A 263 -14.41 24.56 12.63
CA LYS A 263 -14.68 24.31 11.21
C LYS A 263 -13.41 24.40 10.38
N LEU A 264 -12.66 25.49 10.53
CA LEU A 264 -11.36 25.66 9.85
C LEU A 264 -10.35 24.56 10.21
N LYS A 265 -10.30 24.14 11.47
CA LYS A 265 -9.43 23.03 11.91
C LYS A 265 -9.88 21.64 11.43
N ALA A 266 -11.16 21.45 11.09
CA ALA A 266 -11.67 20.17 10.57
C ALA A 266 -11.55 20.09 9.03
N ASP A 267 -11.53 21.22 8.34
CA ASP A 267 -11.40 21.30 6.89
C ASP A 267 -10.02 20.82 6.42
N LYS A 268 -10.00 19.67 5.75
CA LYS A 268 -8.79 19.04 5.21
C LYS A 268 -8.09 19.92 4.17
N GLU A 269 -8.84 20.60 3.30
CA GLU A 269 -8.26 21.43 2.24
C GLU A 269 -7.62 22.68 2.86
N PHE A 270 -8.29 23.32 3.81
CA PHE A 270 -7.74 24.47 4.53
C PHE A 270 -6.45 24.09 5.27
N ARG A 271 -6.45 22.99 6.02
CA ARG A 271 -5.26 22.48 6.71
C ARG A 271 -4.11 22.21 5.73
N GLN A 272 -4.40 21.61 4.58
CA GLN A 272 -3.40 21.33 3.56
C GLN A 272 -2.78 22.62 3.02
N LYS A 273 -3.59 23.66 2.77
CA LYS A 273 -3.12 24.99 2.36
C LYS A 273 -2.24 25.64 3.44
N VAL A 274 -2.64 25.57 4.71
CA VAL A 274 -1.85 26.07 5.83
C VAL A 274 -0.51 25.33 5.92
N MET A 275 -0.50 24.00 5.82
CA MET A 275 0.72 23.19 5.82
C MET A 275 1.64 23.53 4.64
N LEU A 276 1.07 23.74 3.45
CA LEU A 276 1.83 24.09 2.24
C LEU A 276 2.42 25.51 2.32
N GLY A 277 1.66 26.46 2.87
CA GLY A 277 2.04 27.87 2.96
C GLY A 277 2.97 28.20 4.13
N THR A 278 2.88 27.50 5.25
CA THR A 278 3.69 27.77 6.47
C THR A 278 5.20 27.83 6.17
N PRO A 279 5.80 26.91 5.39
CA PRO A 279 7.22 26.98 5.04
C PRO A 279 7.64 28.27 4.33
N PHE A 280 6.79 28.87 3.49
CA PHE A 280 7.09 30.14 2.81
C PHE A 280 7.31 31.25 3.82
N LEU A 281 6.41 31.37 4.80
CA LEU A 281 6.50 32.38 5.85
C LEU A 281 7.68 32.12 6.79
N VAL A 282 7.88 30.87 7.22
CA VAL A 282 8.93 30.52 8.19
C VAL A 282 10.33 30.74 7.62
N ILE A 283 10.60 30.30 6.39
CA ILE A 283 11.91 30.48 5.75
C ILE A 283 12.23 31.97 5.59
N TRP A 284 11.23 32.78 5.25
CA TRP A 284 11.37 34.22 5.16
C TRP A 284 11.63 34.86 6.51
N LEU A 285 10.79 34.58 7.52
CA LEU A 285 10.95 35.14 8.87
C LEU A 285 12.32 34.85 9.46
N VAL A 286 12.84 33.63 9.29
CA VAL A 286 14.16 33.26 9.82
C VAL A 286 15.26 34.11 9.18
N GLY A 287 15.26 34.25 7.84
CA GLY A 287 16.24 35.06 7.15
C GLY A 287 16.08 36.56 7.44
N PHE A 288 14.84 37.05 7.47
CA PHE A 288 14.52 38.45 7.74
C PHE A 288 14.94 38.88 9.15
N ILE A 289 14.65 38.07 10.19
CA ILE A 289 15.09 38.36 11.56
C ILE A 289 16.61 38.42 11.66
N ALA A 290 17.33 37.57 10.91
CA ALA A 290 18.79 37.62 10.86
C ALA A 290 19.29 38.95 10.27
N ASP A 291 18.63 39.41 9.21
CA ASP A 291 18.97 40.59 8.41
C ASP A 291 18.57 41.93 9.06
N LEU A 292 17.74 41.91 10.11
CA LEU A 292 17.38 43.12 10.85
C LEU A 292 18.61 43.80 11.47
N ASP A 293 18.71 45.11 11.27
CA ASP A 293 19.71 45.99 11.86
C ASP A 293 19.42 46.26 13.35
N ILE A 294 19.54 45.20 14.16
CA ILE A 294 19.32 45.20 15.60
C ILE A 294 20.52 44.53 16.26
N ASP A 295 21.29 45.29 17.05
CA ASP A 295 22.48 44.82 17.76
C ASP A 295 22.17 43.85 18.92
N SER A 296 20.93 43.88 19.43
CA SER A 296 20.52 43.07 20.57
C SER A 296 20.18 41.63 20.17
N TRP A 297 21.11 40.71 20.47
CA TRP A 297 20.89 39.27 20.37
C TRP A 297 19.71 38.75 21.19
N LEU A 298 19.39 39.41 22.31
CA LEU A 298 18.23 39.05 23.12
C LEU A 298 16.93 39.30 22.36
N ILE A 299 16.81 40.44 21.66
CA ILE A 299 15.61 40.76 20.87
C ILE A 299 15.48 39.78 19.70
N LYS A 300 16.56 39.54 18.94
CA LYS A 300 16.56 38.53 17.87
C LYS A 300 16.18 37.15 18.40
N GLY A 301 16.71 36.75 19.55
CA GLY A 301 16.36 35.50 20.24
C GLY A 301 14.87 35.39 20.60
N LEU A 302 14.27 36.46 21.14
CA LEU A 302 12.83 36.51 21.43
C LEU A 302 11.98 36.39 20.16
N MET A 303 12.39 37.03 19.05
CA MET A 303 11.70 36.93 17.77
C MET A 303 11.74 35.50 17.21
N TYR A 304 12.90 34.83 17.25
CA TYR A 304 13.01 33.41 16.88
C TYR A 304 12.16 32.52 17.79
N GLY A 305 12.11 32.80 19.09
CA GLY A 305 11.20 32.14 20.03
C GLY A 305 9.72 32.31 19.63
N GLY A 306 9.34 33.49 19.15
CA GLY A 306 8.02 33.77 18.60
C GLY A 306 7.71 32.95 17.34
N VAL A 307 8.65 32.86 16.40
CA VAL A 307 8.51 31.99 15.20
C VAL A 307 8.35 30.53 15.60
N TRP A 308 9.16 30.05 16.55
CA TRP A 308 9.04 28.69 17.06
C TRP A 308 7.68 28.44 17.71
N ALA A 309 7.20 29.34 18.56
CA ALA A 309 5.88 29.24 19.20
C ALA A 309 4.75 29.24 18.16
N MET A 310 4.85 30.07 17.13
CA MET A 310 3.90 30.10 16.00
C MET A 310 3.88 28.74 15.28
N VAL A 311 5.04 28.17 14.95
CA VAL A 311 5.13 26.86 14.29
C VAL A 311 4.55 25.75 15.17
N GLN A 312 4.83 25.75 16.48
CA GLN A 312 4.25 24.78 17.40
C GLN A 312 2.72 24.89 17.48
N PHE A 313 2.20 26.12 17.54
CA PHE A 313 0.77 26.37 17.53
C PHE A 313 0.11 25.88 16.23
N LEU A 314 0.70 26.21 15.07
CA LEU A 314 0.20 25.78 13.76
C LEU A 314 0.26 24.25 13.60
N SER A 315 1.37 23.65 14.02
CA SER A 315 1.56 22.20 13.97
C SER A 315 0.49 21.48 14.80
N LYS A 316 0.32 21.86 16.06
CA LYS A 316 -0.69 21.27 16.94
C LYS A 316 -2.13 21.54 16.48
N SER A 317 -2.37 22.68 15.82
CA SER A 317 -3.72 23.09 15.43
C SER A 317 -4.15 22.56 14.07
N PHE A 318 -3.23 22.38 13.13
CA PHE A 318 -3.57 22.14 11.73
C PHE A 318 -2.79 20.97 11.10
N PHE A 319 -1.63 20.57 11.61
CA PHE A 319 -0.84 19.54 10.94
C PHE A 319 -1.42 18.18 11.30
N ASP A 320 -1.85 17.43 10.29
CA ASP A 320 -2.39 16.08 10.45
C ASP A 320 -1.32 15.03 10.17
N HIS A 321 -1.28 13.95 10.95
CA HIS A 321 -0.44 12.80 10.64
C HIS A 321 -0.79 12.14 9.30
N SER A 322 -2.04 12.23 8.86
CA SER A 322 -2.47 11.74 7.56
C SER A 322 -2.00 12.60 6.37
N MET A 323 -1.53 13.84 6.62
CA MET A 323 -1.14 14.80 5.57
C MET A 323 0.34 15.17 5.59
N HIS A 324 1.19 14.33 6.20
CA HIS A 324 2.66 14.52 6.19
C HIS A 324 3.28 14.56 4.79
N SER A 325 2.57 14.14 3.74
CA SER A 325 3.03 14.28 2.36
C SER A 325 3.05 15.73 1.87
N ALA A 326 2.23 16.64 2.44
CA ALA A 326 2.13 18.02 1.98
C ALA A 326 3.27 18.92 2.46
N LEU A 327 3.81 18.67 3.65
CA LEU A 327 4.84 19.51 4.26
C LEU A 327 6.18 19.47 3.48
N PRO A 328 6.73 18.31 3.08
CA PRO A 328 7.94 18.25 2.26
C PRO A 328 7.76 18.99 0.92
N LEU A 329 6.61 18.82 0.26
CA LEU A 329 6.29 19.58 -0.96
C LEU A 329 6.28 21.10 -0.70
N GLY A 330 5.68 21.53 0.42
CA GLY A 330 5.66 22.94 0.84
C GLY A 330 7.06 23.51 1.09
N ILE A 331 7.92 22.76 1.80
CA ILE A 331 9.32 23.13 2.04
C ILE A 331 10.08 23.26 0.71
N TYR A 332 9.91 22.31 -0.20
CA TYR A 332 10.52 22.39 -1.53
C TYR A 332 10.05 23.65 -2.28
N LEU A 333 8.75 23.88 -2.41
CA LEU A 333 8.23 25.03 -3.14
C LEU A 333 8.66 26.36 -2.50
N ALA A 334 8.64 26.45 -1.18
CA ALA A 334 9.07 27.64 -0.44
C ALA A 334 10.55 27.96 -0.63
N THR A 335 11.42 26.95 -0.52
CA THR A 335 12.86 27.16 -0.71
C THR A 335 13.17 27.58 -2.15
N LYS A 336 12.52 26.99 -3.16
CA LYS A 336 12.71 27.45 -4.55
C LYS A 336 12.16 28.85 -4.77
N PHE A 337 11.00 29.17 -4.22
CA PHE A 337 10.44 30.52 -4.31
C PHE A 337 11.43 31.57 -3.79
N TRP A 338 11.95 31.40 -2.57
CA TRP A 338 12.90 32.35 -1.98
C TRP A 338 14.26 32.36 -2.67
N MET A 339 14.72 31.22 -3.20
CA MET A 339 15.89 31.17 -4.07
C MET A 339 15.69 32.00 -5.35
N TYR A 340 14.54 31.90 -6.02
CA TYR A 340 14.27 32.72 -7.21
C TYR A 340 14.14 34.21 -6.87
N ILE A 341 13.40 34.55 -5.81
CA ILE A 341 13.32 35.93 -5.32
C ILE A 341 14.73 36.48 -5.05
N THR A 342 15.56 35.70 -4.35
CA THR A 342 16.95 36.09 -4.08
C THR A 342 17.74 36.34 -5.38
N TRP A 343 17.60 35.44 -6.35
CA TRP A 343 18.29 35.57 -7.63
C TRP A 343 17.90 36.85 -8.38
N PHE A 344 16.59 37.15 -8.49
CA PHE A 344 16.12 38.28 -9.28
C PHE A 344 16.33 39.64 -8.60
N PHE A 345 16.30 39.69 -7.26
CA PHE A 345 16.42 40.96 -6.54
C PHE A 345 17.86 41.29 -6.10
N TRP A 346 18.69 40.29 -5.78
CA TRP A 346 20.07 40.51 -5.34
C TRP A 346 21.09 40.23 -6.44
N PHE A 347 20.98 39.13 -7.18
CA PHE A 347 22.05 38.73 -8.11
C PHE A 347 21.90 39.31 -9.53
N TRP A 348 20.68 39.69 -9.91
CA TRP A 348 20.37 40.05 -11.29
C TRP A 348 21.17 41.24 -11.81
N ASN A 349 21.31 42.29 -11.00
CA ASN A 349 22.02 43.50 -11.41
C ASN A 349 23.54 43.36 -11.29
N ASP A 350 24.03 42.65 -10.27
CA ASP A 350 25.47 42.48 -10.01
C ASP A 350 26.17 41.64 -11.10
N ILE A 351 25.43 40.73 -11.73
CA ILE A 351 25.96 39.76 -12.70
C ILE A 351 25.55 40.11 -14.14
N LEU A 352 24.97 41.30 -14.35
CA LEU A 352 24.36 41.71 -15.61
C LEU A 352 25.37 41.74 -16.79
N PHE A 353 26.65 42.01 -16.52
CA PHE A 353 27.73 41.99 -17.53
C PHE A 353 27.96 40.59 -18.14
N PHE A 354 27.59 39.53 -17.42
CA PHE A 354 27.74 38.13 -17.83
C PHE A 354 26.41 37.48 -18.22
N PHE A 355 25.41 38.28 -18.63
CA PHE A 355 24.04 37.85 -18.89
C PHE A 355 23.94 36.55 -19.72
N PHE A 356 24.65 36.48 -20.84
CA PHE A 356 24.62 35.32 -21.74
C PHE A 356 25.20 34.04 -21.14
N PHE A 357 26.17 34.17 -20.22
CA PHE A 357 26.88 33.03 -19.65
C PHE A 357 26.30 32.54 -18.32
N ILE A 358 25.54 33.40 -17.62
CA ILE A 358 25.02 33.08 -16.28
C ILE A 358 23.49 33.09 -16.26
N HIS A 359 22.85 34.19 -16.67
CA HIS A 359 21.39 34.29 -16.60
C HIS A 359 20.69 33.39 -17.63
N LEU A 360 21.19 33.31 -18.87
CA LEU A 360 20.56 32.46 -19.88
C LEU A 360 20.64 30.95 -19.52
N PRO A 361 21.80 30.40 -19.10
CA PRO A 361 21.87 29.02 -18.62
C PRO A 361 21.06 28.78 -17.33
N PHE A 362 21.03 29.75 -16.41
CA PHE A 362 20.18 29.68 -15.22
C PHE A 362 18.70 29.55 -15.60
N LEU A 363 18.20 30.43 -16.48
CA LEU A 363 16.80 30.41 -16.93
C LEU A 363 16.48 29.11 -17.69
N ALA A 364 17.38 28.63 -18.55
CA ALA A 364 17.21 27.36 -19.25
C ALA A 364 17.12 26.19 -18.26
N ASN A 365 18.00 26.16 -17.26
CA ASN A 365 17.96 25.18 -16.17
C ASN A 365 16.64 25.28 -15.36
N SER A 366 16.16 26.48 -15.09
CA SER A 366 14.90 26.71 -14.39
C SER A 366 13.69 26.18 -15.15
N VAL A 367 13.61 26.45 -16.45
CA VAL A 367 12.54 25.91 -17.32
C VAL A 367 12.59 24.38 -17.31
N ALA A 368 13.77 23.80 -17.47
CA ALA A 368 13.94 22.35 -17.44
C ALA A 368 13.57 21.74 -16.08
N LEU A 369 13.95 22.39 -14.97
CA LEU A 369 13.59 21.99 -13.61
C LEU A 369 12.07 21.96 -13.42
N PHE A 370 11.37 23.06 -13.74
CA PHE A 370 9.92 23.14 -13.56
C PHE A 370 9.16 22.20 -14.50
N TYR A 371 9.64 22.00 -15.73
CA TYR A 371 9.07 21.01 -16.64
C TYR A 371 9.14 19.59 -16.04
N ASN A 372 10.33 19.18 -15.57
CA ASN A 372 10.53 17.85 -15.00
C ASN A 372 9.78 17.66 -13.66
N PHE A 373 9.75 18.70 -12.81
CA PHE A 373 8.94 18.71 -11.60
C PHE A 373 7.45 18.54 -11.92
N GLY A 374 6.92 19.36 -12.84
CA GLY A 374 5.51 19.31 -13.24
C GLY A 374 5.13 17.96 -13.85
N LYS A 375 6.01 17.37 -14.67
CA LYS A 375 5.82 16.01 -15.20
C LYS A 375 5.85 14.96 -14.10
N SER A 376 6.76 15.05 -13.13
CA SER A 376 6.83 14.11 -12.00
C SER A 376 5.58 14.20 -11.12
N TRP A 377 5.09 15.42 -10.89
CA TRP A 377 3.93 15.70 -10.05
C TRP A 377 2.61 15.27 -10.70
N LYS A 378 2.38 15.59 -11.99
CA LYS A 378 1.06 15.44 -12.62
C LYS A 378 0.91 14.25 -13.55
N SER A 379 2.00 13.65 -14.04
CA SER A 379 1.88 12.53 -14.97
C SER A 379 1.40 11.26 -14.27
N ASP A 380 0.70 10.42 -15.02
CA ASP A 380 0.36 9.06 -14.57
C ASP A 380 1.66 8.29 -14.30
N PRO A 381 1.92 7.85 -13.05
CA PRO A 381 3.15 7.13 -12.71
C PRO A 381 3.18 5.69 -13.24
N GLY A 382 2.14 5.24 -13.96
CA GLY A 382 1.96 3.86 -14.39
C GLY A 382 0.86 3.15 -13.59
N ILE A 383 -0.25 3.84 -13.34
CA ILE A 383 -1.40 3.30 -12.61
C ILE A 383 -2.01 2.15 -13.42
N ILE A 384 -2.11 0.99 -12.79
CA ILE A 384 -2.75 -0.18 -13.38
C ILE A 384 -4.26 -0.01 -13.25
N LYS A 385 -4.94 0.08 -14.40
CA LYS A 385 -6.39 0.32 -14.50
C LYS A 385 -7.08 -0.98 -14.87
N ALA A 386 -8.24 -1.23 -14.26
CA ALA A 386 -9.11 -2.36 -14.59
C ALA A 386 -10.57 -1.94 -14.41
N THR A 387 -11.44 -2.40 -15.31
CA THR A 387 -12.90 -2.27 -15.18
C THR A 387 -13.44 -3.23 -14.13
N GLU A 388 -14.65 -3.01 -13.62
CA GLU A 388 -15.29 -3.92 -12.66
C GLU A 388 -15.44 -5.35 -13.20
N GLU A 389 -15.75 -5.48 -14.49
CA GLU A 389 -15.83 -6.78 -15.17
C GLU A 389 -14.45 -7.47 -15.22
N GLN A 390 -13.39 -6.73 -15.56
CA GLN A 390 -12.02 -7.27 -15.56
C GLN A 390 -11.56 -7.68 -14.16
N LYS A 391 -11.92 -6.92 -13.12
CA LYS A 391 -11.63 -7.26 -11.73
C LYS A 391 -12.28 -8.59 -11.33
N LYS A 392 -13.58 -8.75 -11.59
CA LYS A 392 -14.30 -10.01 -11.33
C LYS A 392 -13.70 -11.18 -12.12
N LYS A 393 -13.47 -11.00 -13.42
CA LYS A 393 -12.84 -12.01 -14.29
C LYS A 393 -11.48 -12.44 -13.76
N THR A 394 -10.64 -11.49 -13.34
CA THR A 394 -9.32 -11.77 -12.76
C THR A 394 -9.42 -12.63 -11.49
N ILE A 395 -10.38 -12.32 -10.60
CA ILE A 395 -10.58 -13.11 -9.38
C ILE A 395 -10.98 -14.55 -9.73
N VAL A 396 -11.93 -14.72 -10.66
CA VAL A 396 -12.38 -16.05 -11.11
C VAL A 396 -11.23 -16.83 -11.74
N GLU A 397 -10.52 -16.25 -12.70
CA GLU A 397 -9.39 -16.91 -13.37
C GLU A 397 -8.30 -17.33 -12.38
N LEU A 398 -7.91 -16.45 -11.46
CA LEU A 398 -6.89 -16.77 -10.45
C LEU A 398 -7.37 -17.84 -9.47
N ALA A 399 -8.64 -17.80 -9.04
CA ALA A 399 -9.19 -18.82 -8.14
C ALA A 399 -9.27 -20.18 -8.83
N GLU A 400 -9.76 -20.21 -10.06
CA GLU A 400 -9.95 -21.45 -10.82
C GLU A 400 -8.65 -22.11 -11.28
N THR A 401 -7.58 -21.32 -11.43
CA THR A 401 -6.21 -21.83 -11.69
C THR A 401 -5.43 -22.13 -10.41
N GLY A 402 -6.03 -21.98 -9.22
CA GLY A 402 -5.35 -22.21 -7.94
C GLY A 402 -4.25 -21.19 -7.62
N SER A 403 -4.24 -20.05 -8.31
CA SER A 403 -3.21 -19.02 -8.22
C SER A 403 -3.66 -17.77 -7.45
N LEU A 404 -4.88 -17.72 -6.91
CA LEU A 404 -5.37 -16.59 -6.13
C LEU A 404 -4.69 -16.50 -4.76
N ASP A 405 -3.48 -15.94 -4.76
CA ASP A 405 -2.68 -15.60 -3.59
C ASP A 405 -2.39 -14.10 -3.54
N LEU A 406 -2.29 -13.55 -2.32
CA LEU A 406 -2.04 -12.13 -2.05
C LEU A 406 -0.66 -11.67 -2.54
N SER A 407 0.28 -12.59 -2.84
CA SER A 407 1.55 -12.22 -3.47
C SER A 407 1.37 -11.70 -4.90
N ILE A 408 0.46 -12.28 -5.67
CA ILE A 408 0.21 -11.92 -7.08
C ILE A 408 -1.11 -11.18 -7.29
N PHE A 409 -1.98 -11.11 -6.30
CA PHE A 409 -3.25 -10.39 -6.35
C PHE A 409 -3.23 -9.20 -5.39
N CYS A 410 -3.81 -8.06 -5.80
CA CYS A 410 -4.06 -6.93 -4.92
C CYS A 410 -5.54 -6.91 -4.52
N SER A 411 -5.84 -7.26 -3.27
CA SER A 411 -7.21 -7.26 -2.74
C SER A 411 -7.84 -5.86 -2.61
N THR A 412 -7.05 -4.79 -2.68
CA THR A 412 -7.56 -3.40 -2.67
C THR A 412 -7.96 -2.92 -4.05
N CYS A 413 -7.15 -3.21 -5.07
CA CYS A 413 -7.42 -2.77 -6.44
C CYS A 413 -8.16 -3.83 -7.26
N LEU A 414 -8.29 -5.06 -6.72
CA LEU A 414 -8.89 -6.23 -7.35
C LEU A 414 -8.26 -6.61 -8.69
N ILE A 415 -6.94 -6.49 -8.77
CA ILE A 415 -6.16 -6.81 -9.97
C ILE A 415 -5.08 -7.85 -9.68
N ARG A 416 -4.70 -8.60 -10.71
CA ARG A 416 -3.43 -9.31 -10.75
C ARG A 416 -2.32 -8.26 -10.82
N LYS A 417 -1.33 -8.37 -9.93
CA LYS A 417 -0.16 -7.50 -9.88
C LYS A 417 0.78 -7.88 -11.03
N PRO A 418 1.05 -6.96 -11.98
CA PRO A 418 2.17 -7.11 -12.89
C PRO A 418 3.50 -7.25 -12.13
N VAL A 419 4.49 -7.84 -12.77
CA VAL A 419 5.87 -7.92 -12.29
C VAL A 419 6.37 -6.49 -12.03
N ARG A 420 7.10 -6.31 -10.92
CA ARG A 420 7.60 -5.01 -10.45
C ARG A 420 6.52 -4.00 -10.00
N SER A 421 5.24 -4.38 -9.98
CA SER A 421 4.18 -3.51 -9.47
C SER A 421 4.06 -3.56 -7.94
N LYS A 422 3.48 -2.51 -7.36
CA LYS A 422 3.12 -2.47 -5.94
C LYS A 422 1.91 -1.56 -5.70
N HIS A 423 1.07 -1.91 -4.73
CA HIS A 423 0.04 -1.02 -4.22
C HIS A 423 0.66 0.06 -3.33
N CYS A 424 0.47 1.32 -3.70
CA CYS A 424 0.83 2.46 -2.85
C CYS A 424 -0.35 2.78 -1.93
N GLY A 425 -0.19 2.59 -0.62
CA GLY A 425 -1.24 2.91 0.35
C GLY A 425 -1.57 4.40 0.43
N VAL A 426 -0.63 5.29 0.12
CA VAL A 426 -0.87 6.75 0.13
C VAL A 426 -1.74 7.20 -1.05
N CYS A 427 -1.42 6.70 -2.26
CA CYS A 427 -2.22 7.02 -3.46
C CYS A 427 -3.44 6.10 -3.63
N ASN A 428 -3.54 5.05 -2.80
CA ASN A 428 -4.52 3.97 -2.87
C ASN A 428 -4.67 3.36 -4.28
N ARG A 429 -3.55 3.14 -4.96
CA ARG A 429 -3.49 2.62 -6.35
C ARG A 429 -2.30 1.68 -6.54
N CYS A 430 -2.45 0.69 -7.42
CA CYS A 430 -1.33 -0.12 -7.88
C CYS A 430 -0.55 0.59 -8.99
N ILE A 431 0.76 0.70 -8.81
CA ILE A 431 1.68 1.38 -9.73
C ILE A 431 2.61 0.34 -10.34
N ALA A 432 2.74 0.36 -11.66
CA ALA A 432 3.68 -0.44 -12.43
C ALA A 432 5.12 0.06 -12.24
N LYS A 433 6.08 -0.88 -12.15
CA LYS A 433 7.50 -0.60 -11.85
C LYS A 433 7.63 0.43 -10.71
N PHE A 434 6.97 0.15 -9.58
CA PHE A 434 6.88 1.09 -8.48
C PHE A 434 8.27 1.31 -7.85
N ASP A 435 8.70 2.57 -7.77
CA ASP A 435 9.94 2.95 -7.10
C ASP A 435 9.69 3.40 -5.66
N HIS A 436 8.94 4.48 -5.48
CA HIS A 436 8.50 4.96 -4.17
C HIS A 436 7.33 5.94 -4.31
N HIS A 437 6.68 6.25 -3.20
CA HIS A 437 5.85 7.45 -3.10
C HIS A 437 6.73 8.62 -2.69
N CYS A 438 6.81 9.66 -3.51
CA CYS A 438 7.71 10.78 -3.27
C CYS A 438 6.93 11.97 -2.70
N PRO A 439 7.08 12.31 -1.41
CA PRO A 439 6.36 13.44 -0.82
C PRO A 439 6.83 14.79 -1.40
N TRP A 440 8.05 14.87 -1.93
CA TRP A 440 8.61 16.10 -2.51
C TRP A 440 8.00 16.49 -3.87
N VAL A 441 7.40 15.53 -4.58
CA VAL A 441 6.63 15.80 -5.81
C VAL A 441 5.13 15.50 -5.64
N GLY A 442 4.71 15.07 -4.45
CA GLY A 442 3.31 14.75 -4.14
C GLY A 442 2.71 13.64 -5.00
N ASN A 443 3.52 12.72 -5.53
CA ASN A 443 3.06 11.65 -6.43
C ASN A 443 3.92 10.38 -6.26
N CYS A 444 3.44 9.25 -6.76
CA CYS A 444 4.27 8.06 -6.91
C CYS A 444 5.31 8.27 -8.02
N VAL A 445 6.47 7.64 -7.88
CA VAL A 445 7.48 7.48 -8.92
C VAL A 445 7.40 6.04 -9.40
N GLY A 446 7.16 5.86 -10.71
CA GLY A 446 7.00 4.55 -11.34
C GLY A 446 7.24 4.58 -12.84
N ALA A 447 6.81 3.53 -13.55
CA ALA A 447 7.06 3.34 -14.98
C ALA A 447 6.77 4.59 -15.85
N GLY A 448 5.69 5.32 -15.54
CA GLY A 448 5.23 6.44 -16.37
C GLY A 448 5.96 7.76 -16.16
N ASN A 449 6.64 7.96 -15.02
CA ASN A 449 7.22 9.26 -14.67
C ASN A 449 8.64 9.24 -14.07
N HIS A 450 9.26 8.07 -13.86
CA HIS A 450 10.58 7.96 -13.22
C HIS A 450 11.68 8.77 -13.94
N ARG A 451 11.67 8.82 -15.28
CA ARG A 451 12.62 9.65 -16.05
C ARG A 451 12.54 11.14 -15.73
N TYR A 452 11.32 11.66 -15.55
CA TYR A 452 11.11 13.06 -15.20
C TYR A 452 11.53 13.32 -13.76
N PHE A 453 11.38 12.34 -12.88
CA PHE A 453 11.88 12.44 -11.51
C PHE A 453 13.41 12.53 -11.48
N MET A 454 14.10 11.76 -12.33
CA MET A 454 15.57 11.87 -12.49
C MET A 454 15.98 13.22 -13.08
N GLY A 455 15.27 13.70 -14.09
CA GLY A 455 15.48 15.04 -14.63
C GLY A 455 15.26 16.14 -13.58
N TYR A 456 14.22 15.99 -12.75
CA TYR A 456 13.92 16.89 -11.65
C TYR A 456 15.10 16.97 -10.66
N LEU A 457 15.62 15.84 -10.20
CA LEU A 457 16.78 15.81 -9.30
C LEU A 457 18.03 16.42 -9.93
N PHE A 458 18.28 16.13 -11.21
CA PHE A 458 19.42 16.67 -11.96
C PHE A 458 19.36 18.20 -12.07
N PHE A 459 18.29 18.76 -12.64
CA PHE A 459 18.18 20.21 -12.80
C PHE A 459 18.01 20.94 -11.46
N LEU A 460 17.50 20.26 -10.44
CA LEU A 460 17.45 20.79 -9.08
C LEU A 460 18.87 20.95 -8.50
N LEU A 461 19.75 19.95 -8.71
CA LEU A 461 21.14 20.04 -8.28
C LEU A 461 21.85 21.23 -8.93
N PHE A 462 21.67 21.42 -10.24
CA PHE A 462 22.23 22.57 -10.95
C PHE A 462 21.67 23.91 -10.47
N MET A 463 20.36 23.99 -10.20
CA MET A 463 19.74 25.20 -9.64
C MET A 463 20.35 25.55 -8.27
N ILE A 464 20.64 24.55 -7.44
CA ILE A 464 21.31 24.73 -6.16
C ILE A 464 22.75 25.22 -6.35
N CYS A 465 23.50 24.64 -7.30
CA CYS A 465 24.83 25.12 -7.65
C CYS A 465 24.83 26.58 -8.11
N TRP A 466 23.85 26.98 -8.92
CA TRP A 466 23.67 28.39 -9.30
C TRP A 466 23.48 29.26 -8.08
N MET A 467 22.59 28.90 -7.15
CA MET A 467 22.36 29.66 -5.93
C MET A 467 23.62 29.81 -5.08
N ILE A 468 24.40 28.74 -4.91
CA ILE A 468 25.68 28.77 -4.20
C ILE A 468 26.66 29.74 -4.88
N TYR A 469 26.79 29.66 -6.21
CA TYR A 469 27.62 30.57 -6.99
C TYR A 469 27.18 32.03 -6.86
N GLY A 470 25.87 32.29 -6.89
CA GLY A 470 25.28 33.63 -6.71
C GLY A 470 25.63 34.23 -5.35
N CYS A 471 25.47 33.48 -4.27
CA CYS A 471 25.85 33.92 -2.92
C CYS A 471 27.36 34.24 -2.82
N ILE A 472 28.22 33.37 -3.36
CA ILE A 472 29.68 33.59 -3.35
C ILE A 472 30.05 34.85 -4.16
N SER A 473 29.42 35.03 -5.33
CA SER A 473 29.65 36.20 -6.18
C SER A 473 29.22 37.49 -5.49
N TYR A 474 28.04 37.48 -4.86
CA TYR A 474 27.51 38.63 -4.10
C TYR A 474 28.49 39.09 -3.01
N TRP A 475 29.01 38.15 -2.21
CA TRP A 475 30.00 38.51 -1.18
C TRP A 475 31.29 39.07 -1.78
N GLY A 476 31.72 38.58 -2.94
CA GLY A 476 32.88 39.11 -3.65
C GLY A 476 32.71 40.56 -4.13
N PHE A 477 31.48 41.00 -4.41
CA PHE A 477 31.20 42.37 -4.86
C PHE A 477 30.87 43.34 -3.71
N HIS A 478 30.21 42.84 -2.66
CA HIS A 478 29.60 43.71 -1.64
C HIS A 478 30.22 43.60 -0.25
N CYS A 479 31.07 42.59 0.01
CA CYS A 479 31.63 42.36 1.33
C CYS A 479 33.16 42.45 1.31
N GLU A 480 33.71 43.27 2.22
CA GLU A 480 35.14 43.30 2.49
C GLU A 480 35.55 42.01 3.22
N THR A 481 36.00 41.02 2.44
CA THR A 481 36.38 39.70 2.97
C THR A 481 37.76 39.32 2.47
N SER A 482 38.59 38.73 3.34
CA SER A 482 39.95 38.31 2.97
C SER A 482 40.34 36.98 3.62
N TYR A 483 39.96 35.86 2.98
CA TYR A 483 40.26 34.52 3.48
C TYR A 483 41.75 34.29 3.77
N ALA A 484 42.65 34.78 2.90
CA ALA A 484 44.10 34.60 3.04
C ALA A 484 44.71 35.33 4.25
N LYS A 485 44.04 36.38 4.75
CA LYS A 485 44.50 37.17 5.90
C LYS A 485 43.80 36.77 7.19
N ASP A 486 42.50 36.51 7.11
CA ASP A 486 41.62 36.44 8.28
C ASP A 486 41.34 35.00 8.73
N GLY A 487 41.64 34.00 7.89
CA GLY A 487 41.38 32.59 8.16
C GLY A 487 39.90 32.22 8.06
N PHE A 488 39.61 30.93 8.18
CA PHE A 488 38.28 30.36 7.90
C PHE A 488 37.16 30.92 8.80
N TRP A 489 37.35 30.91 10.12
CA TRP A 489 36.29 31.30 11.06
C TRP A 489 35.93 32.78 10.94
N THR A 490 36.93 33.65 10.82
CA THR A 490 36.72 35.08 10.63
C THR A 490 36.03 35.36 9.30
N TYR A 491 36.43 34.69 8.22
CA TYR A 491 35.78 34.81 6.92
C TYR A 491 34.29 34.43 7.00
N ILE A 492 33.96 33.33 7.68
CA ILE A 492 32.55 32.91 7.89
C ILE A 492 31.78 33.98 8.68
N THR A 493 32.37 34.54 9.74
CA THR A 493 31.73 35.61 10.51
C THR A 493 31.52 36.86 9.67
N GLN A 494 32.49 37.26 8.84
CA GLN A 494 32.40 38.42 7.95
C GLN A 494 31.26 38.26 6.93
N ILE A 495 31.15 37.13 6.23
CA ILE A 495 30.06 36.93 5.26
C ILE A 495 28.68 36.84 5.92
N ALA A 496 28.62 36.25 7.12
CA ALA A 496 27.38 36.12 7.88
C ALA A 496 26.88 37.45 8.45
N THR A 497 27.81 38.36 8.79
CA THR A 497 27.48 39.70 9.29
C THR A 497 27.24 40.71 8.16
N CYS A 498 27.98 40.61 7.05
CA CYS A 498 27.82 41.49 5.89
C CYS A 498 26.43 41.36 5.23
N SER A 499 25.94 40.12 5.06
CA SER A 499 24.57 39.89 4.60
C SER A 499 24.01 38.61 5.21
N PRO A 500 23.32 38.72 6.35
CA PRO A 500 22.67 37.59 7.00
C PRO A 500 21.67 36.86 6.11
N TRP A 501 20.90 37.58 5.27
CA TRP A 501 19.99 36.96 4.30
C TRP A 501 20.73 36.08 3.27
N MET A 502 21.85 36.55 2.71
CA MET A 502 22.66 35.75 1.78
C MET A 502 23.25 34.51 2.45
N PHE A 503 23.74 34.66 3.69
CA PHE A 503 24.27 33.55 4.46
C PHE A 503 23.20 32.49 4.74
N TRP A 504 21.98 32.91 5.08
CA TRP A 504 20.84 32.02 5.24
C TRP A 504 20.49 31.26 3.94
N MET A 505 20.46 31.93 2.80
CA MET A 505 20.20 31.28 1.49
C MET A 505 21.32 30.32 1.10
N PHE A 506 22.57 30.66 1.39
CA PHE A 506 23.71 29.77 1.16
C PHE A 506 23.63 28.50 2.02
N LEU A 507 23.35 28.63 3.32
CA LEU A 507 23.19 27.46 4.22
C LEU A 507 22.05 26.55 3.75
N ASN A 508 20.91 27.12 3.37
CA ASN A 508 19.81 26.33 2.78
C ASN A 508 20.27 25.60 1.52
N SER A 509 21.02 26.28 0.64
CA SER A 509 21.52 25.70 -0.60
C SER A 509 22.48 24.54 -0.36
N VAL A 510 23.43 24.68 0.56
CA VAL A 510 24.37 23.62 0.94
C VAL A 510 23.65 22.42 1.55
N PHE A 511 22.68 22.67 2.45
CA PHE A 511 21.85 21.60 3.00
C PHE A 511 21.10 20.86 1.89
N HIS A 512 20.51 21.60 0.95
CA HIS A 512 19.81 21.02 -0.19
C HIS A 512 20.71 20.25 -1.15
N PHE A 513 21.91 20.76 -1.40
CA PHE A 513 22.91 20.12 -2.26
C PHE A 513 23.23 18.71 -1.77
N MET A 514 23.53 18.56 -0.47
CA MET A 514 23.93 17.29 0.12
C MET A 514 22.88 16.20 -0.12
N TRP A 515 21.61 16.46 0.20
CA TRP A 515 20.58 15.41 0.06
C TRP A 515 20.15 15.16 -1.38
N VAL A 516 20.09 16.20 -2.23
CA VAL A 516 19.74 16.02 -3.66
C VAL A 516 20.83 15.26 -4.39
N ALA A 517 22.11 15.58 -4.12
CA ALA A 517 23.24 14.88 -4.73
C ALA A 517 23.27 13.40 -4.32
N VAL A 518 23.10 13.09 -3.03
CA VAL A 518 23.07 11.71 -2.54
C VAL A 518 21.88 10.94 -3.14
N LEU A 519 20.69 11.55 -3.18
CA LEU A 519 19.51 10.90 -3.75
C LEU A 519 19.68 10.64 -5.25
N LEU A 520 20.18 11.62 -6.01
CA LEU A 520 20.47 11.47 -7.43
C LEU A 520 21.49 10.36 -7.67
N MET A 521 22.59 10.35 -6.92
CA MET A 521 23.63 9.31 -7.01
C MET A 521 23.06 7.92 -6.72
N CYS A 522 22.31 7.76 -5.63
CA CYS A 522 21.69 6.48 -5.26
C CYS A 522 20.72 5.99 -6.33
N GLN A 523 19.85 6.88 -6.82
CA GLN A 523 18.88 6.54 -7.87
C GLN A 523 19.57 6.18 -9.19
N MET A 524 20.57 6.97 -9.60
CA MET A 524 21.39 6.67 -10.78
C MET A 524 22.06 5.31 -10.65
N TYR A 525 22.70 5.00 -9.50
CA TYR A 525 23.33 3.71 -9.27
C TYR A 525 22.34 2.53 -9.32
N GLN A 526 21.16 2.67 -8.73
CA GLN A 526 20.13 1.63 -8.78
C GLN A 526 19.63 1.38 -10.21
N ILE A 527 19.42 2.46 -10.98
CA ILE A 527 18.94 2.39 -12.36
C ILE A 527 20.03 1.81 -13.27
N SER A 528 21.23 2.41 -13.25
CA SER A 528 22.30 2.07 -14.19
C SER A 528 23.01 0.78 -13.79
N CYS A 529 23.47 0.63 -12.55
CA CYS A 529 24.31 -0.50 -12.18
C CYS A 529 23.52 -1.75 -11.76
N LEU A 530 22.30 -1.58 -11.24
CA LEU A 530 21.52 -2.69 -10.67
C LEU A 530 20.24 -3.03 -11.44
N GLY A 531 19.69 -2.13 -12.26
CA GLY A 531 18.42 -2.34 -12.97
C GLY A 531 17.20 -2.51 -12.05
N ILE A 532 17.25 -2.04 -10.80
CA ILE A 532 16.19 -2.21 -9.78
C ILE A 532 15.60 -0.88 -9.34
N THR A 533 14.37 -0.91 -8.83
CA THR A 533 13.76 0.22 -8.13
C THR A 533 14.15 0.25 -6.65
N THR A 534 13.98 1.39 -5.97
CA THR A 534 14.18 1.52 -4.52
C THR A 534 13.31 0.54 -3.74
N ASN A 535 12.03 0.42 -4.10
CA ASN A 535 11.14 -0.54 -3.45
C ASN A 535 11.62 -1.98 -3.62
N GLU A 536 12.07 -2.35 -4.82
CA GLU A 536 12.61 -3.67 -5.10
C GLU A 536 13.87 -3.94 -4.27
N ARG A 537 14.80 -2.99 -4.22
CA ARG A 537 16.01 -3.07 -3.41
C ARG A 537 15.70 -3.31 -1.93
N MET A 538 14.78 -2.53 -1.37
CA MET A 538 14.40 -2.64 0.05
C MET A 538 13.69 -3.96 0.37
N ASN A 539 13.04 -4.57 -0.61
CA ASN A 539 12.22 -5.77 -0.43
C ASN A 539 12.78 -6.98 -1.21
N ALA A 540 14.07 -6.97 -1.58
CA ALA A 540 14.62 -7.91 -2.55
C ALA A 540 14.36 -9.37 -2.20
N ARG A 541 14.49 -9.74 -0.92
CA ARG A 541 14.24 -11.10 -0.41
C ARG A 541 12.78 -11.58 -0.55
N ARG A 542 11.83 -10.67 -0.76
CA ARG A 542 10.40 -11.01 -0.97
C ARG A 542 10.10 -11.38 -2.42
N TYR A 543 10.99 -11.04 -3.35
CA TYR A 543 10.81 -11.29 -4.77
C TYR A 543 11.59 -12.55 -5.17
N LYS A 544 10.87 -13.59 -5.59
CA LYS A 544 11.46 -14.89 -5.97
C LYS A 544 12.43 -14.80 -7.16
N HIS A 545 12.30 -13.77 -7.99
CA HIS A 545 13.13 -13.58 -9.18
C HIS A 545 14.46 -12.87 -8.92
N PHE A 546 14.71 -12.37 -7.70
CA PHE A 546 16.02 -11.84 -7.32
C PHE A 546 16.86 -12.93 -6.65
N LYS A 547 18.12 -13.07 -7.08
CA LYS A 547 19.10 -13.86 -6.33
C LYS A 547 19.82 -12.92 -5.37
N VAL A 548 19.53 -13.08 -4.08
CA VAL A 548 20.06 -12.22 -3.03
C VAL A 548 21.12 -12.98 -2.25
N THR A 549 22.36 -12.49 -2.29
CA THR A 549 23.46 -12.98 -1.45
C THR A 549 23.66 -12.05 -0.24
N THR A 550 24.66 -12.33 0.60
CA THR A 550 25.03 -11.44 1.71
C THR A 550 25.56 -10.08 1.23
N THR A 551 26.13 -10.01 0.03
CA THR A 551 26.83 -8.83 -0.48
C THR A 551 26.25 -8.26 -1.77
N SER A 552 25.41 -9.02 -2.50
CA SER A 552 24.89 -8.64 -3.81
C SER A 552 23.42 -8.98 -4.01
N ILE A 553 22.78 -8.22 -4.90
CA ILE A 553 21.43 -8.50 -5.42
C ILE A 553 21.57 -8.65 -6.93
N GLU A 554 21.37 -9.85 -7.44
CA GLU A 554 21.32 -10.07 -8.89
C GLU A 554 19.88 -9.87 -9.37
N SER A 555 19.73 -8.88 -10.24
CA SER A 555 18.47 -8.53 -10.88
C SER A 555 18.43 -9.13 -12.28
N PRO A 556 17.36 -9.86 -12.67
CA PRO A 556 17.18 -10.31 -14.04
C PRO A 556 16.95 -9.13 -15.02
N PHE A 557 16.68 -7.93 -14.49
CA PHE A 557 16.45 -6.71 -15.26
C PHE A 557 17.72 -5.87 -15.45
N ASN A 558 18.88 -6.38 -15.02
CA ASN A 558 20.16 -5.70 -15.19
C ASN A 558 20.84 -6.16 -16.49
N HIS A 559 20.90 -5.29 -17.49
CA HIS A 559 21.54 -5.57 -18.78
C HIS A 559 22.91 -4.91 -18.93
N GLY A 560 23.50 -4.45 -17.81
CA GLY A 560 24.74 -3.70 -17.78
C GLY A 560 24.52 -2.18 -17.80
N CYS A 561 25.50 -1.44 -17.27
CA CYS A 561 25.38 -0.01 -16.97
C CYS A 561 24.90 0.84 -18.16
N ILE A 562 25.56 0.68 -19.31
CA ILE A 562 25.24 1.44 -20.53
C ILE A 562 23.84 1.08 -21.04
N ARG A 563 23.51 -0.21 -21.07
CA ARG A 563 22.23 -0.67 -21.60
C ARG A 563 21.06 -0.22 -20.74
N ASN A 564 21.19 -0.33 -19.42
CA ASN A 564 20.18 0.14 -18.48
C ASN A 564 19.91 1.64 -18.62
N ILE A 565 20.95 2.46 -18.83
CA ILE A 565 20.79 3.91 -19.06
C ILE A 565 20.03 4.17 -20.37
N ILE A 566 20.41 3.50 -21.45
CA ILE A 566 19.74 3.62 -22.76
C ILE A 566 18.26 3.25 -22.65
N ASP A 567 17.96 2.11 -22.02
CA ASP A 567 16.60 1.59 -21.87
C ASP A 567 15.76 2.48 -20.94
N PHE A 568 16.34 2.99 -19.85
CA PHE A 568 15.63 3.83 -18.87
C PHE A 568 15.32 5.23 -19.41
N PHE A 569 16.28 5.90 -20.05
CA PHE A 569 16.08 7.23 -20.62
C PHE A 569 15.51 7.21 -22.05
N GLU A 570 15.32 6.01 -22.61
CA GLU A 570 14.83 5.78 -23.97
C GLU A 570 15.68 6.50 -25.04
N PHE A 571 17.00 6.54 -24.85
CA PHE A 571 17.91 7.22 -25.78
C PHE A 571 17.92 6.53 -27.14
N ARG A 572 17.69 7.31 -28.21
CA ARG A 572 17.74 6.88 -29.60
C ARG A 572 18.81 7.69 -30.33
N CYS A 573 19.79 7.00 -30.92
CA CYS A 573 20.82 7.62 -31.77
C CYS A 573 21.00 6.80 -33.04
N CYS A 574 20.53 7.32 -34.18
CA CYS A 574 20.76 6.81 -35.54
C CYS A 574 20.75 5.27 -35.71
N GLY A 575 19.92 4.54 -34.96
CA GLY A 575 19.84 3.08 -35.00
C GLY A 575 20.89 2.31 -34.18
N LEU A 576 21.95 2.97 -33.67
CA LEU A 576 22.97 2.40 -32.77
C LEU A 576 22.40 2.05 -31.39
N PHE A 577 21.49 2.89 -30.89
CA PHE A 577 20.79 2.66 -29.63
C PHE A 577 19.31 2.40 -29.91
N ARG A 578 18.88 1.15 -29.65
CA ARG A 578 17.48 0.73 -29.68
C ARG A 578 17.05 0.37 -28.25
N PRO A 579 16.35 1.25 -27.53
CA PRO A 579 15.92 0.96 -26.18
C PRO A 579 14.86 -0.17 -26.17
N VAL A 580 14.94 -1.07 -25.20
CA VAL A 580 13.85 -2.03 -24.94
C VAL A 580 12.74 -1.31 -24.18
N ILE A 581 11.63 -1.07 -24.86
CA ILE A 581 10.45 -0.46 -24.24
C ILE A 581 9.53 -1.57 -23.78
N VAL A 582 9.22 -1.57 -22.49
CA VAL A 582 8.45 -2.62 -21.82
C VAL A 582 7.23 -1.99 -21.19
N ASP A 583 6.04 -2.49 -21.53
CA ASP A 583 4.81 -2.11 -20.85
C ASP A 583 4.69 -2.86 -19.51
N TRP A 584 5.30 -2.29 -18.48
CA TRP A 584 5.24 -2.82 -17.12
C TRP A 584 3.82 -2.88 -16.52
N THR A 585 2.81 -2.30 -17.17
CA THR A 585 1.41 -2.42 -16.71
C THR A 585 0.78 -3.77 -17.07
N ARG A 586 1.38 -4.50 -18.02
CA ARG A 586 0.84 -5.77 -18.55
C ARG A 586 1.82 -6.95 -18.44
N GLN A 587 3.03 -6.73 -17.93
CA GLN A 587 4.01 -7.80 -17.75
C GLN A 587 3.69 -8.65 -16.51
N TYR A 588 3.33 -9.93 -16.66
CA TYR A 588 2.98 -10.81 -15.53
C TYR A 588 3.98 -11.95 -15.26
N THR A 589 4.88 -12.20 -16.21
CA THR A 589 5.88 -13.26 -16.15
C THR A 589 7.26 -12.72 -16.54
N ILE A 590 8.30 -13.43 -16.11
CA ILE A 590 9.67 -13.21 -16.57
C ILE A 590 9.96 -14.40 -17.47
N GLU A 591 10.04 -14.21 -18.78
CA GLU A 591 10.45 -15.28 -19.69
C GLU A 591 11.97 -15.48 -19.59
N TYR A 592 12.41 -16.74 -19.60
CA TYR A 592 13.81 -17.15 -19.48
C TYR A 592 14.27 -17.63 -20.85
N ASP A 593 15.08 -16.85 -21.56
CA ASP A 593 15.72 -17.33 -22.79
C ASP A 593 17.06 -18.01 -22.44
N GLN A 594 17.15 -19.33 -22.69
CA GLN A 594 18.37 -20.13 -22.53
C GLN A 594 19.30 -20.05 -23.75
N THR A 595 18.84 -19.50 -24.87
CA THR A 595 19.51 -19.71 -26.16
C THR A 595 20.41 -18.56 -26.63
N SER A 596 20.29 -17.38 -26.02
CA SER A 596 21.18 -16.27 -26.32
C SER A 596 21.97 -15.88 -25.07
N GLY A 597 23.30 -15.99 -25.13
CA GLY A 597 24.22 -15.47 -24.10
C GLY A 597 24.17 -13.94 -23.92
N SER A 598 23.05 -13.31 -24.26
CA SER A 598 22.80 -11.88 -24.22
C SER A 598 21.30 -11.61 -24.03
N GLY A 599 20.89 -11.43 -22.78
CA GLY A 599 19.75 -10.58 -22.39
C GLY A 599 18.35 -11.08 -22.74
N TYR A 600 17.56 -11.33 -21.69
CA TYR A 600 16.12 -11.57 -21.70
C TYR A 600 15.36 -10.70 -22.72
N GLN A 601 14.54 -11.33 -23.57
CA GLN A 601 13.47 -10.64 -24.29
C GLN A 601 12.23 -10.54 -23.40
N LEU A 602 11.59 -9.37 -23.41
CA LEU A 602 10.28 -9.11 -22.83
C LEU A 602 9.29 -9.10 -24.01
N VAL A 603 8.34 -10.03 -24.02
CA VAL A 603 7.23 -10.08 -25.00
C VAL A 603 6.19 -9.02 -24.68
#